data_AF-K9ZDG7-F1
#
_entry.id   AF-K9ZDG7-F1
#
_cell.length_a   1.000
_cell.length_b   1.000
_cell.length_c   1.000
_cell.angle_alpha   90.00
_cell.angle_beta   90.00
_cell.angle_gamma   90.00
#
_symmetry.space_group_name_H-M   'P 1'
#
loop_
_entity.id
_entity.type
_entity.pdbx_description
1 polymer ?
#
loop_
_entity_poly.entity_id
_entity_poly.type
_entity_poly.pdbx_seq_one_letter_code
_entity_poly.pdbx_strand_id
1 'polypeptide(L)'
;MLQIDHVHFYVEDAQGWRDWFVNYLGFKAVASSMFPTPVNQGKLFHTCTEVVKNGNVYFLLSSPLLPTSPVAEFFRHHPAGVADVAFAVADVEAVTARAIAQGAKLLQPVQHDVSIKYAKIAAWGGLTHTLIERKGDGEMGDDNTSPHTFTAIDHVVLNVAVGDLEAAVSWYQNILDFRPQQSFKIQTNRSALHSQVMISSNGRVQLPINEPASPNSQIQEFLEVNRGAGIQHIALRTSDLVSAIAQFRKTGLSFLSVPTTYYSQLQQRLDFPLSAEELQAIAQQEILVDCQKNAPLGALLLQIFTQPIFGKPTFFFEFIERRSQAAGFGEGNFRALFEAIESEQVKRGFGR
;
A
#
# COMPACT_ATOMS: atom_id res chain seq x y z
N MET A 1 -19.93 3.47 4.72
CA MET A 1 -18.68 4.13 4.29
C MET A 1 -17.53 3.20 4.59
N LEU A 2 -16.59 3.01 3.66
CA LEU A 2 -15.39 2.18 3.84
C LEU A 2 -14.14 3.03 3.54
N GLN A 3 -13.17 3.06 4.44
CA GLN A 3 -11.88 3.74 4.26
C GLN A 3 -10.78 2.96 4.96
N ILE A 4 -9.52 3.09 4.55
CA ILE A 4 -8.42 2.47 5.30
C ILE A 4 -8.27 3.21 6.62
N ASP A 5 -8.35 2.48 7.73
CA ASP A 5 -8.14 3.02 9.08
C ASP A 5 -6.65 2.99 9.46
N HIS A 6 -6.01 1.85 9.25
CA HIS A 6 -4.58 1.66 9.43
C HIS A 6 -4.10 0.43 8.66
N VAL A 7 -2.78 0.28 8.56
CA VAL A 7 -2.13 -0.94 8.07
C VAL A 7 -1.28 -1.54 9.17
N HIS A 8 -1.39 -2.86 9.37
CA HIS A 8 -0.63 -3.58 10.38
C HIS A 8 0.50 -4.38 9.72
N PHE A 9 1.73 -3.96 10.00
CA PHE A 9 2.94 -4.68 9.63
C PHE A 9 3.39 -5.62 10.73
N TYR A 10 3.77 -6.81 10.32
CA TYR A 10 4.47 -7.79 11.15
C TYR A 10 5.94 -7.75 10.76
N VAL A 11 6.79 -7.33 11.71
CA VAL A 11 8.19 -6.99 11.50
C VAL A 11 9.08 -7.59 12.58
N GLU A 12 10.36 -7.73 12.29
CA GLU A 12 11.32 -8.39 13.18
C GLU A 12 11.55 -7.59 14.48
N ASP A 13 11.59 -6.26 14.37
CA ASP A 13 11.79 -5.32 15.48
C ASP A 13 10.85 -4.10 15.34
N ALA A 14 9.80 -4.05 16.15
CA ALA A 14 8.82 -2.97 16.10
C ALA A 14 9.42 -1.60 16.41
N GLN A 15 10.39 -1.51 17.32
CA GLN A 15 11.00 -0.24 17.72
C GLN A 15 11.96 0.26 16.65
N GLY A 16 12.81 -0.62 16.12
CA GLY A 16 13.69 -0.31 15.00
C GLY A 16 12.91 0.18 13.79
N TRP A 17 11.78 -0.48 13.47
CA TRP A 17 10.92 -0.04 12.37
C TRP A 17 10.19 1.27 12.67
N ARG A 18 9.72 1.49 13.91
CA ARG A 18 9.16 2.79 14.31
C ARG A 18 10.17 3.90 14.03
N ASP A 19 11.40 3.73 14.50
CA ASP A 19 12.46 4.72 14.32
C ASP A 19 12.83 4.89 12.84
N TRP A 20 12.78 3.82 12.04
CA TRP A 20 12.93 3.91 10.59
C TRP A 20 11.84 4.77 9.94
N PHE A 21 10.56 4.53 10.25
CA PHE A 21 9.45 5.35 9.73
C PHE A 21 9.56 6.82 10.14
N VAL A 22 10.01 7.08 11.38
CA VAL A 22 10.24 8.43 11.89
C VAL A 22 11.38 9.12 11.13
N ASN A 23 12.52 8.45 11.00
CA ASN A 23 13.75 9.05 10.47
C ASN A 23 13.74 9.17 8.93
N TYR A 24 13.21 8.17 8.22
CA TYR A 24 13.24 8.14 6.76
C TYR A 24 12.01 8.78 6.13
N LEU A 25 10.83 8.61 6.73
CA LEU A 25 9.55 9.01 6.16
C LEU A 25 8.82 10.11 6.94
N GLY A 26 9.45 10.67 7.97
CA GLY A 26 8.90 11.78 8.75
C GLY A 26 7.63 11.44 9.53
N PHE A 27 7.38 10.15 9.81
CA PHE A 27 6.29 9.77 10.70
C PHE A 27 6.59 10.22 12.14
N LYS A 28 5.55 10.22 12.98
CA LYS A 28 5.65 10.45 14.43
C LYS A 28 5.23 9.18 15.17
N ALA A 29 5.97 8.82 16.20
CA ALA A 29 5.55 7.78 17.14
C ALA A 29 4.32 8.24 17.92
N VAL A 30 3.34 7.36 18.05
CA VAL A 30 2.10 7.60 18.80
C VAL A 30 2.05 6.61 19.95
N ALA A 31 1.71 7.10 21.15
CA ALA A 31 1.45 6.21 22.27
C ALA A 31 0.27 5.29 21.93
N SER A 32 0.44 3.98 22.13
CA SER A 32 -0.58 2.99 21.76
C SER A 32 -1.95 3.24 22.41
N SER A 33 -1.99 3.89 23.57
CA SER A 33 -3.21 4.33 24.26
C SER A 33 -3.99 5.43 23.52
N MET A 34 -3.32 6.24 22.70
CA MET A 34 -3.91 7.30 21.89
C MET A 34 -4.50 6.78 20.57
N PHE A 35 -4.23 5.52 20.22
CA PHE A 35 -4.80 4.87 19.03
C PHE A 35 -5.44 3.53 19.42
N PRO A 36 -6.70 3.55 19.91
CA PRO A 36 -7.41 2.34 20.29
C PRO A 36 -7.52 1.39 19.10
N THR A 37 -6.96 0.19 19.25
CA THR A 37 -7.02 -0.92 18.31
C THR A 37 -7.15 -2.23 19.07
N PRO A 38 -7.63 -3.31 18.44
CA PRO A 38 -7.75 -4.62 19.08
C PRO A 38 -6.43 -5.12 19.69
N VAL A 39 -5.30 -4.73 19.09
CA VAL A 39 -3.96 -5.18 19.47
C VAL A 39 -3.42 -4.39 20.67
N ASN A 40 -3.92 -3.17 20.90
CA ASN A 40 -3.46 -2.27 21.97
C ASN A 40 -4.32 -2.35 23.25
N GLN A 41 -5.36 -3.20 23.28
CA GLN A 41 -6.32 -3.31 24.38
C GLN A 41 -5.87 -4.20 25.56
N GLY A 42 -4.67 -4.76 25.51
CA GLY A 42 -4.10 -5.54 26.61
C GLY A 42 -2.58 -5.54 26.59
N LYS A 43 -1.95 -5.77 27.75
CA LYS A 43 -0.52 -6.11 27.80
C LYS A 43 -0.35 -7.50 27.18
N LEU A 44 -0.20 -7.57 25.87
CA LEU A 44 0.16 -8.79 25.18
C LEU A 44 1.63 -9.06 25.51
N PHE A 45 1.88 -9.84 26.57
CA PHE A 45 3.25 -10.20 26.99
C PHE A 45 4.05 -10.93 25.90
N HIS A 46 3.38 -11.43 24.85
CA HIS A 46 3.99 -12.11 23.72
C HIS A 46 4.30 -11.22 22.51
N THR A 47 3.81 -9.97 22.43
CA THR A 47 3.99 -9.10 21.25
C THR A 47 4.27 -7.66 21.66
N CYS A 48 5.28 -7.04 21.05
CA CYS A 48 5.51 -5.60 21.11
C CYS A 48 4.84 -4.93 19.91
N THR A 49 4.07 -3.87 20.13
CA THR A 49 3.39 -3.12 19.07
C THR A 49 3.69 -1.63 19.24
N GLU A 50 4.28 -1.04 18.21
CA GLU A 50 4.49 0.41 18.08
C GLU A 50 3.47 0.97 17.08
N VAL A 51 3.09 2.23 17.25
CA VAL A 51 2.19 2.94 16.33
C VAL A 51 2.92 4.17 15.81
N VAL A 52 2.86 4.38 14.49
CA VAL A 52 3.37 5.59 13.85
C VAL A 52 2.29 6.25 13.01
N LYS A 53 2.27 7.59 12.97
CA LYS A 53 1.36 8.38 12.12
C LYS A 53 2.08 9.45 11.30
N ASN A 54 1.54 9.77 10.13
CA ASN A 54 1.87 10.96 9.34
C ASN A 54 0.58 11.44 8.67
N GLY A 55 0.09 12.63 9.06
CA GLY A 55 -1.27 13.05 8.73
C GLY A 55 -2.31 12.01 9.16
N ASN A 56 -3.11 11.55 8.20
CA ASN A 56 -4.16 10.54 8.39
C ASN A 56 -3.68 9.10 8.12
N VAL A 57 -2.39 8.89 7.90
CA VAL A 57 -1.82 7.55 7.67
C VAL A 57 -1.33 6.98 8.98
N TYR A 58 -1.86 5.81 9.35
CA TYR A 58 -1.48 5.08 10.56
C TYR A 58 -0.92 3.71 10.23
N PHE A 59 0.24 3.40 10.79
CA PHE A 59 0.84 2.08 10.73
C PHE A 59 1.05 1.50 12.12
N LEU A 60 0.62 0.26 12.29
CA LEU A 60 0.95 -0.57 13.44
C LEU A 60 2.13 -1.45 13.06
N LEU A 61 3.13 -1.52 13.94
CA LEU A 61 4.35 -2.29 13.75
C LEU A 61 4.44 -3.28 14.90
N SER A 62 4.25 -4.57 14.62
CA SER A 62 4.32 -5.60 15.66
C SER A 62 5.49 -6.55 15.46
N SER A 63 6.17 -6.86 16.56
CA SER A 63 7.26 -7.85 16.64
C SER A 63 7.00 -8.87 17.75
N PRO A 64 7.47 -10.13 17.59
CA PRO A 64 7.22 -11.16 18.58
C PRO A 64 8.18 -11.02 19.77
N LEU A 65 7.65 -11.00 20.99
CA LEU A 65 8.43 -11.13 22.24
C LEU A 65 8.54 -12.60 22.68
N LEU A 66 7.57 -13.43 22.31
CA LEU A 66 7.52 -14.85 22.62
C LEU A 66 7.11 -15.68 21.39
N PRO A 67 7.48 -16.98 21.31
CA PRO A 67 7.10 -17.85 20.19
C PRO A 67 5.59 -18.08 20.02
N THR A 68 4.79 -17.77 21.04
CA THR A 68 3.32 -17.84 21.02
C THR A 68 2.67 -16.62 20.35
N SER A 69 3.46 -15.63 19.96
CA SER A 69 2.99 -14.44 19.25
C SER A 69 2.37 -14.79 17.89
N PRO A 70 1.27 -14.14 17.47
CA PRO A 70 0.78 -14.24 16.10
C PRO A 70 1.83 -13.75 15.07
N VAL A 71 2.74 -12.85 15.46
CA VAL A 71 3.84 -12.41 14.59
C VAL A 71 4.85 -13.53 14.37
N ALA A 72 5.13 -14.33 15.41
CA ALA A 72 6.02 -15.48 15.28
C ALA A 72 5.40 -16.56 14.37
N GLU A 73 4.08 -16.76 14.42
CA GLU A 73 3.37 -17.67 13.53
C GLU A 73 3.38 -17.19 12.08
N PHE A 74 3.18 -15.89 11.85
CA PHE A 74 3.29 -15.29 10.53
C PHE A 74 4.68 -15.51 9.92
N PHE A 75 5.75 -15.37 10.70
CA PHE A 75 7.12 -15.61 10.22
C PHE A 75 7.46 -17.04 9.84
N ARG A 76 6.64 -18.03 10.24
CA ARG A 76 6.77 -19.38 9.72
C ARG A 76 6.34 -19.47 8.26
N HIS A 77 5.43 -18.60 7.84
CA HIS A 77 4.80 -18.62 6.53
C HIS A 77 5.30 -17.51 5.61
N HIS A 78 5.61 -16.33 6.13
CA HIS A 78 5.94 -15.14 5.34
C HIS A 78 7.14 -14.39 5.93
N PRO A 79 7.95 -13.67 5.14
CA PRO A 79 8.89 -12.68 5.69
C PRO A 79 8.14 -11.46 6.26
N ALA A 80 8.85 -10.46 6.81
CA ALA A 80 8.24 -9.19 7.20
C ALA A 80 7.39 -8.58 6.08
N GLY A 81 6.24 -8.03 6.47
CA GLY A 81 5.22 -7.57 5.54
C GLY A 81 3.92 -7.14 6.21
N VAL A 82 2.93 -6.85 5.38
CA VAL A 82 1.59 -6.46 5.83
C VAL A 82 0.78 -7.71 6.18
N ALA A 83 0.31 -7.77 7.44
CA ALA A 83 -0.54 -8.85 7.92
C ALA A 83 -2.03 -8.47 7.92
N ASP A 84 -2.36 -7.18 8.11
CA ASP A 84 -3.73 -6.69 8.12
C ASP A 84 -3.85 -5.33 7.43
N VAL A 85 -4.93 -5.15 6.66
CA VAL A 85 -5.38 -3.83 6.22
C VAL A 85 -6.73 -3.58 6.88
N ALA A 86 -6.76 -2.66 7.84
CA ALA A 86 -7.95 -2.37 8.60
C ALA A 86 -8.84 -1.36 7.86
N PHE A 87 -10.14 -1.60 7.84
CA PHE A 87 -11.12 -0.74 7.22
C PHE A 87 -12.04 -0.11 8.27
N ALA A 88 -12.05 1.22 8.30
CA ALA A 88 -13.06 1.98 9.02
C ALA A 88 -14.40 1.84 8.31
N VAL A 89 -15.41 1.38 9.05
CA VAL A 89 -16.78 1.16 8.58
C VAL A 89 -17.78 1.90 9.47
N ALA A 90 -18.92 2.25 8.88
CA ALA A 90 -19.97 2.98 9.61
C ALA A 90 -20.75 2.09 10.59
N ASP A 91 -20.86 0.79 10.29
CA ASP A 91 -21.57 -0.19 11.10
C ASP A 91 -20.82 -1.53 10.98
N VAL A 92 -20.08 -1.90 12.03
CA VAL A 92 -19.27 -3.12 12.00
C VAL A 92 -20.13 -4.38 12.03
N GLU A 93 -21.29 -4.34 12.69
CA GLU A 93 -22.18 -5.47 12.86
C GLU A 93 -22.82 -5.82 11.51
N ALA A 94 -23.37 -4.82 10.82
CA ALA A 94 -23.99 -5.00 9.51
C ALA A 94 -22.98 -5.47 8.45
N VAL A 95 -21.79 -4.87 8.41
CA VAL A 95 -20.75 -5.28 7.44
C VAL A 95 -20.26 -6.70 7.73
N THR A 96 -20.06 -7.06 9.00
CA THR A 96 -19.64 -8.41 9.39
C THR A 96 -20.71 -9.45 9.07
N ALA A 97 -21.98 -9.17 9.35
CA ALA A 97 -23.09 -10.06 9.04
C ALA A 97 -23.20 -10.32 7.53
N ARG A 98 -23.08 -9.27 6.71
CA ARG A 98 -23.05 -9.40 5.25
C ARG A 98 -21.86 -10.23 4.76
N ALA A 99 -20.66 -9.97 5.31
CA ALA A 99 -19.46 -10.70 4.95
C ALA A 99 -19.62 -12.20 5.23
N ILE A 100 -20.14 -12.58 6.41
CA ILE A 100 -20.39 -13.98 6.77
C ILE A 100 -21.44 -14.61 5.87
N ALA A 101 -22.54 -13.89 5.58
CA ALA A 101 -23.59 -14.39 4.68
C ALA A 101 -23.07 -14.68 3.26
N GLN A 102 -22.01 -13.99 2.84
CA GLN A 102 -21.33 -14.18 1.55
C GLN A 102 -20.14 -15.15 1.64
N GLY A 103 -19.95 -15.82 2.79
CA GLY A 103 -18.95 -16.88 2.96
C GLY A 103 -17.59 -16.43 3.53
N ALA A 104 -17.47 -15.20 4.04
CA ALA A 104 -16.24 -14.77 4.71
C ALA A 104 -15.98 -15.59 5.98
N LYS A 105 -14.74 -16.04 6.15
CA LYS A 105 -14.30 -16.68 7.39
C LYS A 105 -14.06 -15.63 8.46
N LEU A 106 -14.90 -15.64 9.49
CA LEU A 106 -14.73 -14.82 10.68
C LEU A 106 -13.57 -15.36 11.55
N LEU A 107 -12.59 -14.51 11.83
CA LEU A 107 -11.45 -14.84 12.69
C LEU A 107 -11.66 -14.34 14.12
N GLN A 108 -12.29 -13.17 14.26
CA GLN A 108 -12.71 -12.62 15.54
C GLN A 108 -14.13 -12.09 15.40
N PRO A 109 -15.08 -12.51 16.27
CA PRO A 109 -16.43 -11.99 16.25
C PRO A 109 -16.47 -10.52 16.62
N VAL A 110 -17.61 -9.88 16.40
CA VAL A 110 -17.80 -8.48 16.78
C VAL A 110 -17.54 -8.32 18.28
N GLN A 111 -16.61 -7.43 18.61
CA GLN A 111 -16.28 -7.02 19.96
C GLN A 111 -16.59 -5.55 20.15
N HIS A 112 -16.97 -5.20 21.37
CA HIS A 112 -17.31 -3.85 21.77
C HIS A 112 -16.33 -3.41 22.85
N ASP A 113 -15.71 -2.26 22.64
CA ASP A 113 -14.91 -1.57 23.62
C ASP A 113 -15.51 -0.17 23.88
N VAL A 114 -14.90 0.57 24.80
CA VAL A 114 -15.32 1.91 25.22
C VAL A 114 -15.44 2.84 24.01
N SER A 115 -14.42 2.86 23.14
CA SER A 115 -14.31 3.81 22.03
C SER A 115 -14.46 3.20 20.63
N ILE A 116 -14.42 1.87 20.50
CA ILE A 116 -14.48 1.19 19.20
C ILE A 116 -15.37 -0.05 19.24
N LYS A 117 -15.95 -0.41 18.10
CA LYS A 117 -16.40 -1.78 17.81
C LYS A 117 -15.54 -2.33 16.69
N TYR A 118 -15.26 -3.63 16.72
CA TYR A 118 -14.45 -4.24 15.68
C TYR A 118 -14.76 -5.71 15.47
N ALA A 119 -14.42 -6.21 14.29
CA ALA A 119 -14.39 -7.63 13.95
C ALA A 119 -13.18 -7.89 13.06
N LYS A 120 -12.77 -9.15 12.92
CA LYS A 120 -11.70 -9.53 12.00
C LYS A 120 -12.13 -10.68 11.10
N ILE A 121 -11.92 -10.53 9.80
CA ILE A 121 -12.18 -11.55 8.79
C ILE A 121 -10.88 -11.97 8.11
N ALA A 122 -10.81 -13.24 7.71
CA ALA A 122 -9.74 -13.71 6.81
C ALA A 122 -9.96 -13.12 5.42
N ALA A 123 -8.88 -12.73 4.75
CA ALA A 123 -8.88 -12.26 3.37
C ALA A 123 -8.09 -13.24 2.49
N TRP A 124 -7.45 -12.74 1.43
CA TRP A 124 -6.72 -13.59 0.49
C TRP A 124 -5.38 -14.08 1.05
N GLY A 125 -5.10 -15.39 0.90
CA GLY A 125 -3.87 -16.00 1.42
C GLY A 125 -3.75 -15.89 2.94
N GLY A 126 -2.72 -15.21 3.43
CA GLY A 126 -2.48 -14.94 4.85
C GLY A 126 -2.95 -13.56 5.33
N LEU A 127 -3.50 -12.72 4.44
CA LEU A 127 -3.96 -11.37 4.77
C LEU A 127 -5.25 -11.41 5.60
N THR A 128 -5.41 -10.48 6.53
CA THR A 128 -6.67 -10.25 7.24
C THR A 128 -7.19 -8.83 7.02
N HIS A 129 -8.49 -8.65 7.27
CA HIS A 129 -9.09 -7.32 7.36
C HIS A 129 -9.76 -7.15 8.72
N THR A 130 -9.26 -6.19 9.50
CA THR A 130 -9.97 -5.69 10.67
C THR A 130 -11.02 -4.68 10.22
N LEU A 131 -12.29 -4.94 10.53
CA LEU A 131 -13.37 -3.98 10.36
C LEU A 131 -13.49 -3.19 11.66
N ILE A 132 -13.50 -1.85 11.60
CA ILE A 132 -13.52 -1.00 12.78
C ILE A 132 -14.53 0.13 12.66
N GLU A 133 -15.34 0.31 13.70
CA GLU A 133 -16.28 1.41 13.88
C GLU A 133 -15.81 2.22 15.09
N ARG A 134 -15.42 3.48 14.89
CA ARG A 134 -14.95 4.38 15.97
C ARG A 134 -16.10 5.25 16.46
N LYS A 135 -16.27 5.39 17.78
CA LYS A 135 -17.28 6.29 18.38
C LYS A 135 -16.75 7.73 18.45
N GLY A 136 -17.52 8.69 17.92
CA GLY A 136 -17.15 10.10 17.80
C GLY A 136 -16.71 10.45 16.38
N ASP A 137 -16.88 11.72 15.97
CA ASP A 137 -16.39 12.20 14.66
C ASP A 137 -14.93 11.78 14.51
N GLY A 138 -14.65 10.98 13.48
CA GLY A 138 -13.44 10.18 13.29
C GLY A 138 -12.12 10.96 13.10
N GLU A 139 -12.01 12.15 13.68
CA GLU A 139 -10.79 12.93 13.78
C GLU A 139 -9.97 12.42 14.96
N MET A 140 -9.13 11.43 14.68
CA MET A 140 -8.07 11.02 15.59
C MET A 140 -7.04 12.14 15.73
N GLY A 141 -7.35 13.12 16.59
CA GLY A 141 -6.46 14.21 17.00
C GLY A 141 -5.61 14.73 15.85
N ASP A 142 -6.22 15.54 14.97
CA ASP A 142 -5.46 16.25 13.96
C ASP A 142 -4.64 17.33 14.67
N ASP A 143 -3.40 16.99 14.98
CA ASP A 143 -2.41 17.97 15.41
C ASP A 143 -2.04 18.79 14.17
N ASN A 144 -2.92 19.75 13.85
CA ASN A 144 -2.84 20.70 12.74
C ASN A 144 -1.63 21.64 12.83
N THR A 145 -0.72 21.43 13.78
CA THR A 145 0.40 22.32 14.08
C THR A 145 1.68 21.97 13.33
N SER A 146 1.76 20.79 12.68
CA SER A 146 2.92 20.37 11.88
C SER A 146 2.53 20.08 10.44
N PRO A 147 3.29 20.55 9.44
CA PRO A 147 3.08 20.12 8.06
C PRO A 147 3.30 18.60 7.97
N HIS A 148 2.28 17.88 7.53
CA HIS A 148 2.34 16.44 7.29
C HIS A 148 2.78 16.18 5.84
N THR A 149 3.66 15.21 5.64
CA THR A 149 4.13 14.84 4.29
C THR A 149 3.08 14.02 3.54
N PHE A 150 2.32 13.19 4.25
CA PHE A 150 1.32 12.32 3.65
C PHE A 150 -0.10 12.74 4.02
N THR A 151 -0.95 12.78 3.02
CA THR A 151 -2.36 13.18 3.13
C THR A 151 -3.28 11.97 3.33
N ALA A 152 -2.96 10.83 2.71
CA ALA A 152 -3.72 9.59 2.77
C ALA A 152 -2.92 8.39 2.23
N ILE A 153 -3.42 7.18 2.49
CA ILE A 153 -3.10 6.00 1.67
C ILE A 153 -3.94 6.09 0.38
N ASP A 154 -3.28 6.15 -0.77
CA ASP A 154 -3.94 6.26 -2.08
C ASP A 154 -4.57 4.94 -2.52
N HIS A 155 -3.79 3.86 -2.38
CA HIS A 155 -4.17 2.50 -2.74
C HIS A 155 -3.22 1.48 -2.11
N VAL A 156 -3.65 0.22 -2.11
CA VAL A 156 -2.89 -0.93 -1.60
C VAL A 156 -2.91 -2.03 -2.65
N VAL A 157 -1.76 -2.63 -2.99
CA VAL A 157 -1.68 -3.61 -4.08
C VAL A 157 -1.48 -5.02 -3.55
N LEU A 158 -2.38 -5.91 -3.93
CA LEU A 158 -2.37 -7.33 -3.57
C LEU A 158 -1.83 -8.15 -4.73
N ASN A 159 -0.79 -8.95 -4.48
CA ASN A 159 -0.33 -9.97 -5.43
C ASN A 159 -0.97 -11.33 -5.07
N VAL A 160 -1.51 -12.01 -6.08
CA VAL A 160 -2.12 -13.34 -5.97
C VAL A 160 -1.47 -14.32 -6.94
N ALA A 161 -1.68 -15.63 -6.72
CA ALA A 161 -1.09 -16.66 -7.58
C ALA A 161 -1.71 -16.67 -8.98
N VAL A 162 -1.04 -17.33 -9.93
CA VAL A 162 -1.56 -17.50 -11.29
C VAL A 162 -2.92 -18.20 -11.25
N GLY A 163 -3.95 -17.61 -11.85
CA GLY A 163 -5.31 -18.17 -11.89
C GLY A 163 -6.19 -17.77 -10.71
N ASP A 164 -5.63 -17.08 -9.71
CA ASP A 164 -6.40 -16.61 -8.55
C ASP A 164 -7.04 -15.23 -8.76
N LEU A 165 -6.68 -14.48 -9.82
CA LEU A 165 -7.13 -13.09 -10.00
C LEU A 165 -8.66 -12.96 -9.98
N GLU A 166 -9.37 -13.75 -10.79
CA GLU A 166 -10.83 -13.67 -10.87
C GLU A 166 -11.52 -14.06 -9.57
N ALA A 167 -10.97 -15.06 -8.87
CA ALA A 167 -11.50 -15.52 -7.59
C ALA A 167 -11.26 -14.46 -6.48
N ALA A 168 -10.09 -13.82 -6.47
CA ALA A 168 -9.78 -12.73 -5.56
C ALA A 168 -10.67 -11.51 -5.81
N VAL A 169 -10.82 -11.11 -7.08
CA VAL A 169 -11.74 -10.04 -7.49
C VAL A 169 -13.17 -10.33 -7.01
N SER A 170 -13.68 -11.53 -7.28
CA SER A 170 -15.01 -11.97 -6.85
C SER A 170 -15.17 -11.94 -5.33
N TRP A 171 -14.12 -12.33 -4.58
CA TRP A 171 -14.12 -12.27 -3.12
C TRP A 171 -14.28 -10.82 -2.62
N TYR A 172 -13.48 -9.88 -3.12
CA TYR A 172 -13.59 -8.47 -2.71
C TYR A 172 -14.92 -7.83 -3.12
N GLN A 173 -15.48 -8.22 -4.28
CA GLN A 173 -16.82 -7.78 -4.69
C GLN A 173 -17.89 -8.27 -3.72
N ASN A 174 -17.95 -9.58 -3.48
CA ASN A 174 -19.04 -10.18 -2.71
C ASN A 174 -18.94 -9.86 -1.22
N ILE A 175 -17.74 -9.94 -0.64
CA ILE A 175 -17.53 -9.77 0.81
C ILE A 175 -17.54 -8.30 1.21
N LEU A 176 -16.84 -7.44 0.46
CA LEU A 176 -16.60 -6.05 0.87
C LEU A 176 -17.27 -5.00 -0.02
N ASP A 177 -18.06 -5.40 -1.03
CA ASP A 177 -18.75 -4.49 -1.98
C ASP A 177 -17.77 -3.56 -2.73
N PHE A 178 -16.60 -4.10 -3.08
CA PHE A 178 -15.73 -3.45 -4.07
C PHE A 178 -16.29 -3.65 -5.48
N ARG A 179 -15.91 -2.77 -6.41
CA ARG A 179 -16.29 -2.83 -7.82
C ARG A 179 -15.05 -2.82 -8.70
N PRO A 180 -15.00 -3.63 -9.75
CA PRO A 180 -13.95 -3.52 -10.77
C PRO A 180 -14.00 -2.14 -11.43
N GLN A 181 -12.84 -1.53 -11.67
CA GLN A 181 -12.74 -0.23 -12.32
C GLN A 181 -11.88 -0.28 -13.59
N GLN A 182 -10.58 -0.56 -13.46
CA GLN A 182 -9.64 -0.63 -14.58
C GLN A 182 -8.96 -1.99 -14.59
N SER A 183 -8.71 -2.55 -15.78
CA SER A 183 -7.91 -3.75 -15.94
C SER A 183 -6.69 -3.44 -16.81
N PHE A 184 -5.56 -4.05 -16.50
CA PHE A 184 -4.32 -3.88 -17.23
C PHE A 184 -3.76 -5.24 -17.60
N LYS A 185 -3.26 -5.34 -18.83
CA LYS A 185 -2.44 -6.47 -19.30
C LYS A 185 -1.12 -5.91 -19.75
N ILE A 186 -0.07 -6.24 -19.02
CA ILE A 186 1.24 -5.63 -19.21
C ILE A 186 2.20 -6.71 -19.63
N GLN A 187 2.92 -6.42 -20.70
CA GLN A 187 3.90 -7.33 -21.28
C GLN A 187 5.10 -6.51 -21.73
N THR A 188 6.27 -6.84 -21.18
CA THR A 188 7.56 -6.40 -21.68
C THR A 188 8.16 -7.49 -22.57
N ASN A 189 9.39 -7.28 -23.03
CA ASN A 189 10.14 -8.30 -23.75
C ASN A 189 10.54 -9.50 -22.87
N ARG A 190 10.46 -9.39 -21.54
CA ARG A 190 10.96 -10.41 -20.60
C ARG A 190 9.85 -11.02 -19.74
N SER A 191 8.84 -10.24 -19.36
CA SER A 191 7.81 -10.71 -18.44
C SER A 191 6.47 -10.00 -18.64
N ALA A 192 5.44 -10.52 -17.95
CA ALA A 192 4.08 -10.03 -18.04
C ALA A 192 3.31 -10.19 -16.72
N LEU A 193 2.28 -9.36 -16.54
CA LEU A 193 1.28 -9.49 -15.47
C LEU A 193 -0.12 -9.10 -15.97
N HIS A 194 -1.13 -9.57 -15.24
CA HIS A 194 -2.48 -9.03 -15.32
C HIS A 194 -2.83 -8.32 -14.01
N SER A 195 -3.57 -7.23 -14.12
CA SER A 195 -4.03 -6.46 -12.96
C SER A 195 -5.50 -6.11 -13.10
N GLN A 196 -6.26 -6.23 -12.01
CA GLN A 196 -7.61 -5.70 -11.88
C GLN A 196 -7.64 -4.72 -10.69
N VAL A 197 -7.93 -3.46 -10.98
CA VAL A 197 -8.16 -2.44 -9.97
C VAL A 197 -9.57 -2.56 -9.43
N MET A 198 -9.68 -2.75 -8.13
CA MET A 198 -10.93 -2.73 -7.38
C MET A 198 -11.09 -1.39 -6.67
N ILE A 199 -12.29 -0.85 -6.61
CA ILE A 199 -12.61 0.37 -5.86
C ILE A 199 -13.79 0.13 -4.91
N SER A 200 -13.67 0.59 -3.68
CA SER A 200 -14.78 0.56 -2.70
C SER A 200 -15.97 1.36 -3.23
N SER A 201 -17.21 1.00 -2.85
CA SER A 201 -18.43 1.64 -3.36
C SER A 201 -18.55 3.15 -3.13
N ASN A 202 -17.82 3.71 -2.15
CA ASN A 202 -17.73 5.16 -1.90
C ASN A 202 -16.53 5.85 -2.59
N GLY A 203 -15.75 5.12 -3.38
CA GLY A 203 -14.59 5.64 -4.11
C GLY A 203 -13.34 5.92 -3.28
N ARG A 204 -13.31 5.61 -1.98
CA ARG A 204 -12.22 6.03 -1.08
C ARG A 204 -11.04 5.07 -0.98
N VAL A 205 -11.27 3.78 -1.21
CA VAL A 205 -10.23 2.75 -1.18
C VAL A 205 -10.10 2.13 -2.56
N GLN A 206 -8.86 2.06 -3.03
CA GLN A 206 -8.50 1.36 -4.25
C GLN A 206 -7.56 0.20 -3.91
N LEU A 207 -7.81 -0.94 -4.54
CA LEU A 207 -7.10 -2.19 -4.32
C LEU A 207 -6.81 -2.87 -5.67
N PRO A 208 -5.68 -2.53 -6.33
CA PRO A 208 -5.17 -3.33 -7.44
C PRO A 208 -4.84 -4.75 -6.99
N ILE A 209 -5.31 -5.73 -7.75
CA ILE A 209 -5.01 -7.16 -7.56
C ILE A 209 -4.24 -7.63 -8.78
N ASN A 210 -3.03 -8.15 -8.58
CA ASN A 210 -2.13 -8.58 -9.65
C ASN A 210 -1.90 -10.09 -9.63
N GLU A 211 -1.83 -10.70 -10.80
CA GLU A 211 -1.33 -12.07 -10.98
C GLU A 211 -0.18 -12.11 -11.99
N PRO A 212 0.74 -13.09 -11.92
CA PRO A 212 1.75 -13.30 -12.94
C PRO A 212 1.09 -13.74 -14.26
N ALA A 213 1.55 -13.19 -15.38
CA ALA A 213 1.19 -13.69 -16.73
C ALA A 213 2.40 -14.34 -17.44
N SER A 214 3.52 -14.51 -16.73
CA SER A 214 4.72 -15.22 -17.20
C SER A 214 5.55 -15.72 -16.01
N PRO A 215 6.36 -16.79 -16.17
CA PRO A 215 7.20 -17.31 -15.08
C PRO A 215 8.23 -16.31 -14.54
N ASN A 216 8.76 -15.44 -15.40
CA ASN A 216 9.76 -14.44 -15.01
C ASN A 216 9.15 -13.15 -14.44
N SER A 217 7.83 -13.11 -14.23
CA SER A 217 7.15 -11.93 -13.69
C SER A 217 7.68 -11.56 -12.32
N GLN A 218 7.84 -10.26 -12.05
CA GLN A 218 8.10 -9.76 -10.69
C GLN A 218 7.03 -10.18 -9.68
N ILE A 219 5.79 -10.44 -10.13
CA ILE A 219 4.72 -10.98 -9.28
C ILE A 219 5.07 -12.40 -8.84
N GLN A 220 5.67 -13.20 -9.74
CA GLN A 220 6.13 -14.55 -9.42
C GLN A 220 7.32 -14.52 -8.45
N GLU A 221 8.30 -13.62 -8.64
CA GLU A 221 9.39 -13.40 -7.66
C GLU A 221 8.82 -13.07 -6.27
N PHE A 222 7.85 -12.15 -6.21
CA PHE A 222 7.17 -11.81 -4.97
C PHE A 222 6.55 -13.04 -4.32
N LEU A 223 5.77 -13.84 -5.06
CA LEU A 223 5.08 -15.01 -4.51
C LEU A 223 6.06 -16.07 -3.98
N GLU A 224 7.19 -16.28 -4.64
CA GLU A 224 8.22 -17.23 -4.19
C GLU A 224 8.90 -16.78 -2.90
N VAL A 225 9.27 -15.50 -2.83
CA VAL A 225 9.97 -14.94 -1.67
C VAL A 225 9.03 -14.71 -0.50
N ASN A 226 7.81 -14.21 -0.77
CA ASN A 226 6.75 -14.02 0.21
C ASN A 226 6.13 -15.36 0.64
N ARG A 227 6.33 -16.43 -0.12
CA ARG A 227 5.75 -17.77 0.07
C ARG A 227 4.22 -17.74 0.01
N GLY A 228 3.68 -17.05 -0.98
CA GLY A 228 2.24 -16.92 -1.24
C GLY A 228 1.80 -15.49 -1.49
N ALA A 229 0.48 -15.31 -1.61
CA ALA A 229 -0.16 -14.01 -1.84
C ALA A 229 0.09 -13.03 -0.68
N GLY A 230 0.05 -11.73 -0.99
CA GLY A 230 0.27 -10.69 0.01
C GLY A 230 0.32 -9.28 -0.59
N ILE A 231 0.41 -8.28 0.28
CA ILE A 231 0.53 -6.88 -0.16
C ILE A 231 1.94 -6.63 -0.68
N GLN A 232 2.04 -6.20 -1.94
CA GLN A 232 3.31 -5.84 -2.57
C GLN A 232 3.71 -4.41 -2.25
N HIS A 233 2.77 -3.48 -2.34
CA HIS A 233 3.08 -2.09 -2.03
C HIS A 233 1.85 -1.33 -1.54
N ILE A 234 2.16 -0.21 -0.90
CA ILE A 234 1.18 0.79 -0.45
C ILE A 234 1.62 2.12 -1.05
N ALA A 235 0.67 2.81 -1.68
CA ALA A 235 0.89 4.14 -2.20
C ALA A 235 0.48 5.20 -1.19
N LEU A 236 1.40 6.12 -0.89
CA LEU A 236 1.20 7.22 0.03
C LEU A 236 1.07 8.53 -0.75
N ARG A 237 -0.07 9.21 -0.56
CA ARG A 237 -0.40 10.44 -1.30
C ARG A 237 0.25 11.65 -0.65
N THR A 238 0.97 12.45 -1.43
CA THR A 238 1.54 13.75 -1.05
C THR A 238 1.00 14.86 -1.94
N SER A 239 1.06 16.10 -1.45
CA SER A 239 0.75 17.32 -2.21
C SER A 239 1.97 17.96 -2.88
N ASP A 240 3.18 17.53 -2.52
CA ASP A 240 4.44 17.99 -3.10
C ASP A 240 5.43 16.82 -3.12
N LEU A 241 5.38 16.04 -4.20
CA LEU A 241 6.20 14.84 -4.34
C LEU A 241 7.67 15.20 -4.53
N VAL A 242 7.98 16.21 -5.34
CA VAL A 242 9.38 16.59 -5.64
C VAL A 242 10.14 16.93 -4.36
N SER A 243 9.57 17.78 -3.50
CA SER A 243 10.20 18.14 -2.22
C SER A 243 10.29 16.96 -1.26
N ALA A 244 9.24 16.13 -1.18
CA ALA A 244 9.23 14.95 -0.31
C ALA A 244 10.32 13.95 -0.70
N ILE A 245 10.47 13.63 -1.99
CA ILE A 245 11.49 12.68 -2.47
C ILE A 245 12.89 13.25 -2.27
N ALA A 246 13.10 14.55 -2.50
CA ALA A 246 14.39 15.19 -2.22
C ALA A 246 14.78 15.04 -0.74
N GLN A 247 13.82 15.20 0.18
CA GLN A 247 14.04 15.00 1.61
C GLN A 247 14.34 13.54 1.94
N PHE A 248 13.57 12.58 1.41
CA PHE A 248 13.76 11.16 1.68
C PHE A 248 15.09 10.63 1.12
N ARG A 249 15.53 11.11 -0.05
CA ARG A 249 16.86 10.78 -0.57
C ARG A 249 17.97 11.32 0.33
N LYS A 250 17.79 12.51 0.91
CA LYS A 250 18.74 13.10 1.87
C LYS A 250 18.85 12.29 3.16
N THR A 251 17.78 11.63 3.60
CA THR A 251 17.81 10.72 4.75
C THR A 251 18.37 9.32 4.40
N GLY A 252 18.61 9.05 3.12
CA GLY A 252 19.20 7.81 2.62
C GLY A 252 18.18 6.78 2.13
N LEU A 253 16.91 7.15 1.96
CA LEU A 253 15.91 6.25 1.38
C LEU A 253 16.25 5.96 -0.09
N SER A 254 16.23 4.68 -0.44
CA SER A 254 16.55 4.21 -1.80
C SER A 254 15.29 4.05 -2.65
N PHE A 255 15.40 4.47 -3.91
CA PHE A 255 14.32 4.45 -4.89
C PHE A 255 14.73 3.62 -6.11
N LEU A 256 13.74 3.17 -6.88
CA LEU A 256 14.00 2.61 -8.19
C LEU A 256 14.53 3.71 -9.11
N SER A 257 15.54 3.38 -9.91
CA SER A 257 16.13 4.30 -10.88
C SER A 257 15.29 4.38 -12.14
N VAL A 258 15.16 5.59 -12.69
CA VAL A 258 14.48 5.85 -13.95
C VAL A 258 15.51 6.37 -14.95
N PRO A 259 15.64 5.76 -16.15
CA PRO A 259 16.65 6.17 -17.10
C PRO A 259 16.40 7.59 -17.62
N THR A 260 17.46 8.38 -17.81
CA THR A 260 17.36 9.76 -18.30
C THR A 260 16.64 9.89 -19.64
N THR A 261 16.70 8.86 -20.48
CA THR A 261 16.00 8.76 -21.76
C THR A 261 14.47 8.88 -21.62
N TYR A 262 13.91 8.48 -20.48
CA TYR A 262 12.48 8.64 -20.18
C TYR A 262 12.07 10.13 -20.22
N TYR A 263 12.84 11.00 -19.56
CA TYR A 263 12.57 12.44 -19.52
C TYR A 263 12.79 13.11 -20.88
N SER A 264 13.82 12.69 -21.62
CA SER A 264 14.03 13.16 -22.99
C SER A 264 12.85 12.80 -23.92
N GLN A 265 12.23 11.63 -23.74
CA GLN A 265 11.04 11.23 -24.49
C GLN A 265 9.78 11.99 -24.04
N LEU A 266 9.63 12.26 -22.74
CA LEU A 266 8.53 13.08 -22.23
C LEU A 266 8.57 14.50 -22.81
N GLN A 267 9.74 15.12 -22.89
CA GLN A 267 9.93 16.47 -23.41
C GLN A 267 9.56 16.60 -24.90
N GLN A 268 9.57 15.50 -25.67
CA GLN A 268 9.19 15.48 -27.08
C GLN A 268 7.66 15.47 -27.30
N ARG A 269 6.85 15.29 -26.24
CA ARG A 269 5.39 15.30 -26.34
C ARG A 269 4.90 16.74 -26.52
N LEU A 270 4.28 17.02 -27.67
CA LEU A 270 3.88 18.37 -28.13
C LEU A 270 3.00 19.15 -27.13
N ASP A 271 2.20 18.46 -26.32
CA ASP A 271 1.24 19.06 -25.37
C ASP A 271 1.57 18.71 -23.90
N PHE A 272 2.84 18.58 -23.54
CA PHE A 272 3.22 18.23 -22.17
C PHE A 272 3.06 19.45 -21.23
N PRO A 273 2.23 19.37 -20.17
CA PRO A 273 1.79 20.54 -19.41
C PRO A 273 2.79 21.02 -18.34
N LEU A 274 4.06 20.62 -18.43
CA LEU A 274 5.12 20.96 -17.47
C LEU A 274 6.16 21.90 -18.10
N SER A 275 6.62 22.87 -17.31
CA SER A 275 7.74 23.74 -17.74
C SER A 275 9.05 22.95 -17.79
N ALA A 276 10.06 23.49 -18.48
CA ALA A 276 11.38 22.86 -18.56
C ALA A 276 12.04 22.73 -17.18
N GLU A 277 11.91 23.76 -16.34
CA GLU A 277 12.45 23.81 -14.97
C GLU A 277 11.78 22.76 -14.08
N GLU A 278 10.45 22.63 -14.19
CA GLU A 278 9.71 21.65 -13.42
C GLU A 278 10.03 20.20 -13.85
N LEU A 279 10.10 19.95 -15.16
CA LEU A 279 10.54 18.65 -15.67
C LEU A 279 11.96 18.31 -15.21
N GLN A 280 12.86 19.30 -15.14
CA GLN A 280 14.21 19.11 -14.62
C GLN A 280 14.20 18.72 -13.13
N ALA A 281 13.37 19.37 -12.31
CA ALA A 281 13.24 19.04 -10.90
C ALA A 281 12.68 17.62 -10.69
N ILE A 282 11.68 17.23 -11.48
CA ILE A 282 11.11 15.87 -11.52
C ILE A 282 12.17 14.85 -11.94
N ALA A 283 12.92 15.15 -13.00
CA ALA A 283 13.98 14.28 -13.52
C ALA A 283 15.11 14.07 -12.51
N GLN A 284 15.50 15.13 -11.77
CA GLN A 284 16.51 15.06 -10.73
C GLN A 284 16.12 14.08 -9.60
N GLN A 285 14.82 13.96 -9.31
CA GLN A 285 14.30 13.04 -8.29
C GLN A 285 13.91 11.66 -8.84
N GLU A 286 14.06 11.44 -10.15
CA GLU A 286 13.65 10.23 -10.87
C GLU A 286 12.14 9.90 -10.72
N ILE A 287 11.30 10.94 -10.70
CA ILE A 287 9.84 10.80 -10.60
C ILE A 287 9.24 10.52 -11.98
N LEU A 288 8.31 9.57 -12.08
CA LEU A 288 7.56 9.28 -13.29
C LEU A 288 6.33 10.18 -13.40
N VAL A 289 5.98 10.57 -14.62
CA VAL A 289 4.86 11.45 -14.93
C VAL A 289 3.95 10.83 -15.99
N ASP A 290 2.67 10.71 -15.67
CA ASP A 290 1.64 10.38 -16.65
C ASP A 290 0.62 11.50 -16.78
N CYS A 291 0.15 11.69 -18.01
CA CYS A 291 -0.89 12.63 -18.39
C CYS A 291 -1.89 11.89 -19.26
N GLN A 292 -3.11 11.71 -18.77
CA GLN A 292 -4.15 11.03 -19.51
C GLN A 292 -4.70 11.94 -20.61
N LYS A 293 -4.76 11.42 -21.85
CA LYS A 293 -5.21 12.18 -23.04
C LYS A 293 -6.59 12.83 -22.91
N ASN A 294 -7.48 12.25 -22.12
CA ASN A 294 -8.86 12.72 -21.91
C ASN A 294 -9.10 13.32 -20.51
N ALA A 295 -8.03 13.59 -19.76
CA ALA A 295 -8.17 14.15 -18.42
C ALA A 295 -8.30 15.68 -18.45
N PRO A 296 -8.80 16.30 -17.37
CA PRO A 296 -8.84 17.74 -17.24
C PRO A 296 -7.48 18.38 -17.51
N LEU A 297 -7.47 19.62 -18.02
CA LEU A 297 -6.24 20.34 -18.27
C LEU A 297 -5.37 20.40 -17.00
N GLY A 298 -4.12 19.95 -17.10
CA GLY A 298 -3.19 19.90 -15.97
C GLY A 298 -3.37 18.71 -15.03
N ALA A 299 -4.22 17.73 -15.35
CA ALA A 299 -4.31 16.48 -14.63
C ALA A 299 -3.04 15.64 -14.85
N LEU A 300 -2.20 15.57 -13.82
CA LEU A 300 -0.94 14.86 -13.82
C LEU A 300 -0.89 13.85 -12.69
N LEU A 301 -0.35 12.68 -13.01
CA LEU A 301 -0.06 11.64 -12.05
C LEU A 301 1.47 11.50 -11.92
N LEU A 302 2.00 11.86 -10.75
CA LEU A 302 3.41 11.72 -10.45
C LEU A 302 3.60 10.54 -9.50
N GLN A 303 4.53 9.64 -9.82
CA GLN A 303 4.74 8.39 -9.09
C GLN A 303 6.22 8.05 -8.97
N ILE A 304 6.61 7.44 -7.86
CA ILE A 304 7.92 6.84 -7.70
C ILE A 304 7.86 5.70 -6.67
N PHE A 305 8.63 4.64 -6.90
CA PHE A 305 8.73 3.50 -6.00
C PHE A 305 10.03 3.52 -5.22
N THR A 306 9.96 3.16 -3.94
CA THR A 306 11.15 2.80 -3.18
C THR A 306 11.73 1.49 -3.71
N GLN A 307 12.99 1.21 -3.41
CA GLN A 307 13.43 -0.18 -3.36
C GLN A 307 12.65 -0.93 -2.27
N PRO A 308 12.64 -2.28 -2.27
CA PRO A 308 12.09 -3.05 -1.16
C PRO A 308 12.67 -2.57 0.18
N ILE A 309 11.80 -2.30 1.15
CA ILE A 309 12.24 -1.71 2.43
C ILE A 309 12.74 -2.80 3.39
N PHE A 310 12.14 -3.99 3.32
CA PHE A 310 12.56 -5.13 4.13
C PHE A 310 13.77 -5.83 3.50
N GLY A 311 14.38 -6.76 4.25
CA GLY A 311 15.51 -7.55 3.75
C GLY A 311 15.17 -8.51 2.59
N LYS A 312 13.90 -8.61 2.19
CA LYS A 312 13.40 -9.44 1.09
C LYS A 312 12.75 -8.55 0.02
N PRO A 313 12.85 -8.90 -1.28
CA PRO A 313 12.21 -8.16 -2.37
C PRO A 313 10.69 -8.41 -2.43
N THR A 314 9.99 -8.17 -1.32
CA THR A 314 8.54 -8.34 -1.21
C THR A 314 7.83 -7.00 -1.19
N PHE A 315 7.99 -6.23 -0.11
CA PHE A 315 7.24 -5.01 0.11
C PHE A 315 8.06 -3.74 -0.17
N PHE A 316 7.45 -2.78 -0.87
CA PHE A 316 7.97 -1.43 -1.11
C PHE A 316 6.87 -0.38 -0.98
N PHE A 317 7.24 0.90 -0.94
CA PHE A 317 6.30 2.01 -0.97
C PHE A 317 6.24 2.64 -2.36
N GLU A 318 5.05 3.09 -2.73
CA GLU A 318 4.85 4.09 -3.76
C GLU A 318 4.61 5.44 -3.10
N PHE A 319 5.18 6.51 -3.66
CA PHE A 319 4.75 7.86 -3.36
C PHE A 319 4.09 8.46 -4.59
N ILE A 320 2.91 9.05 -4.38
CA ILE A 320 2.04 9.50 -5.46
C ILE A 320 1.53 10.91 -5.20
N GLU A 321 1.52 11.73 -6.25
CA GLU A 321 0.86 13.04 -6.26
C GLU A 321 -0.14 13.07 -7.42
N ARG A 322 -1.37 13.47 -7.09
CA ARG A 322 -2.48 13.61 -8.06
C ARG A 322 -2.81 15.08 -8.23
N ARG A 323 -2.35 15.70 -9.31
CA ARG A 323 -2.66 17.10 -9.63
C ARG A 323 -3.95 17.20 -10.40
N SER A 324 -4.71 18.27 -10.15
CA SER A 324 -5.99 18.56 -10.83
C SER A 324 -6.93 17.35 -10.92
N GLN A 325 -7.00 16.58 -9.84
CA GLN A 325 -7.84 15.38 -9.70
C GLN A 325 -7.55 14.27 -10.73
N ALA A 326 -6.30 14.09 -11.13
CA ALA A 326 -5.87 12.97 -11.97
C ALA A 326 -6.38 11.62 -11.42
N ALA A 327 -7.21 10.94 -12.21
CA ALA A 327 -7.85 9.68 -11.86
C ALA A 327 -7.07 8.47 -12.38
N GLY A 328 -7.36 7.27 -11.87
CA GLY A 328 -6.76 6.02 -12.32
C GLY A 328 -5.31 5.83 -11.89
N PHE A 329 -4.59 4.94 -12.57
CA PHE A 329 -3.26 4.45 -12.17
C PHE A 329 -2.12 4.84 -13.12
N GLY A 330 -2.43 5.66 -14.13
CA GLY A 330 -1.45 6.09 -15.14
C GLY A 330 -0.89 4.91 -15.93
N GLU A 331 -1.60 4.44 -16.95
CA GLU A 331 -1.18 3.30 -17.79
C GLU A 331 0.26 3.48 -18.33
N GLY A 332 0.64 4.72 -18.67
CA GLY A 332 1.99 5.04 -19.12
C GLY A 332 3.03 4.89 -18.01
N ASN A 333 2.71 5.32 -16.79
CA ASN A 333 3.60 5.14 -15.63
C ASN A 333 3.70 3.67 -15.24
N PHE A 334 2.61 2.91 -15.29
CA PHE A 334 2.61 1.52 -14.86
C PHE A 334 3.62 0.68 -15.66
N ARG A 335 3.72 0.89 -16.98
CA ARG A 335 4.75 0.22 -17.78
C ARG A 335 6.17 0.63 -17.38
N ALA A 336 6.43 1.92 -17.19
CA ALA A 336 7.76 2.39 -16.79
C ALA A 336 8.16 1.89 -15.39
N LEU A 337 7.21 1.88 -14.44
CA LEU A 337 7.36 1.29 -13.11
C LEU A 337 7.67 -0.20 -13.19
N PHE A 338 6.95 -0.92 -14.05
CA PHE A 338 7.17 -2.34 -14.27
C PHE A 338 8.57 -2.63 -14.82
N GLU A 339 9.01 -1.89 -15.84
CA GLU A 339 10.35 -2.01 -16.42
C GLU A 339 11.45 -1.66 -15.39
N ALA A 340 11.21 -0.67 -14.51
CA ALA A 340 12.15 -0.33 -13.43
C ALA A 340 12.30 -1.47 -12.40
N ILE A 341 11.21 -2.13 -12.00
CA ILE A 341 11.28 -3.29 -11.10
C ILE A 341 11.95 -4.49 -11.76
N GLU A 342 11.63 -4.75 -13.04
CA GLU A 342 12.24 -5.82 -13.83
C GLU A 342 13.77 -5.65 -13.92
N SER A 343 14.25 -4.41 -14.08
CA SER A 343 15.68 -4.10 -14.04
C SER A 343 16.33 -4.49 -12.71
N GLU A 344 15.68 -4.19 -11.57
CA GLU A 344 16.17 -4.59 -10.25
C GLU A 344 16.11 -6.11 -10.02
N GLN A 345 15.09 -6.79 -10.54
CA GLN A 345 14.97 -8.25 -10.51
C GLN A 345 16.14 -8.92 -11.24
N VAL A 346 16.54 -8.38 -12.40
CA VAL A 346 17.72 -8.86 -13.14
C VAL A 346 19.02 -8.68 -12.35
N LYS A 347 19.16 -7.58 -11.60
CA LYS A 347 20.32 -7.35 -10.72
C LYS A 347 20.39 -8.37 -9.59
N ARG A 348 19.24 -8.82 -9.08
CA ARG A 348 19.14 -9.90 -8.07
C ARG A 348 19.36 -11.31 -8.64
N GLY A 349 19.37 -11.46 -9.97
CA GLY A 349 19.63 -12.73 -10.65
C GLY A 349 18.40 -13.63 -10.84
N PHE A 350 17.19 -13.12 -10.62
CA PHE A 350 15.96 -13.86 -10.85
C PHE A 350 15.62 -13.91 -12.35
N GLY A 351 15.12 -15.06 -12.84
CA GLY A 351 14.76 -15.25 -14.25
C GLY A 351 15.95 -15.33 -15.22
N ARG A 352 17.11 -15.81 -14.74
CA ARG A 352 18.26 -16.18 -15.57
C ARG A 352 18.26 -17.66 -15.92
#